data_AF-A0A661JI74-F1
#
_entry.id   AF-A0A661JI74-F1
#
_cell.length_a   1.000
_cell.length_b   1.000
_cell.length_c   1.000
_cell.angle_alpha   90.00
_cell.angle_beta   90.00
_cell.angle_gamma   90.00
#
_symmetry.space_group_name_H-M   'P 1'
#
loop_
_entity.id
_entity.type
_entity.pdbx_description
1 polymer ?
#
loop_
_entity_poly.entity_id
_entity_poly.type
_entity_poly.pdbx_seq_one_letter_code
_entity_poly.pdbx_strand_id
1 'polypeptide(L)'
;MPPYHQIQTTIRLDLPTLKRELERFRTFLCGIGIAGKEIDRWLEEFQDTEKKDFVSVDDKIWTKVNIENESFQIRPFIMFYKKEEIEGLNQDWISYQLLFITEEITDDFLCGRYLINKIQGLWYLSISMFQAFPDSCVFLTDDISDNYPWYYLETKTGRNRGLWDFDLGIIPPLHYGYFVDVPKSMAIKKFPSFTAIADKEYWEILPWEKER
;
A
#
# COMPACT_ATOMS: atom_id res chain seq x y z
N MET A 1 -4.75 6.53 -19.00
CA MET A 1 -5.08 5.63 -17.87
C MET A 1 -5.64 6.53 -16.79
N PRO A 2 -6.79 6.23 -16.17
CA PRO A 2 -7.31 7.07 -15.09
C PRO A 2 -6.27 7.11 -13.94
N PRO A 3 -6.20 8.21 -13.18
CA PRO A 3 -5.33 8.28 -12.02
C PRO A 3 -5.75 7.24 -10.99
N TYR A 4 -4.78 6.74 -10.25
CA TYR A 4 -4.99 5.74 -9.20
C TYR A 4 -4.44 6.21 -7.87
N HIS A 5 -5.03 5.69 -6.81
CA HIS A 5 -4.43 5.63 -5.50
C HIS A 5 -4.16 4.18 -5.14
N GLN A 6 -3.29 3.97 -4.18
CA GLN A 6 -2.93 2.63 -3.77
C GLN A 6 -2.51 2.54 -2.31
N ILE A 7 -3.02 1.50 -1.66
CA ILE A 7 -2.50 1.02 -0.38
C ILE A 7 -1.46 -0.03 -0.69
N GLN A 8 -0.25 0.19 -0.24
CA GLN A 8 0.90 -0.63 -0.63
C GLN A 8 1.82 -0.95 0.54
N THR A 9 2.40 -2.12 0.49
CA THR A 9 3.51 -2.53 1.35
C THR A 9 4.58 -3.20 0.51
N THR A 10 5.84 -3.04 0.90
CA THR A 10 6.97 -3.59 0.17
C THR A 10 7.89 -4.31 1.14
N ILE A 11 8.22 -5.55 0.80
CA ILE A 11 9.02 -6.45 1.63
C ILE A 11 10.23 -6.95 0.85
N ARG A 12 11.26 -7.36 1.58
CA ARG A 12 12.46 -7.95 1.01
C ARG A 12 12.07 -9.23 0.30
N LEU A 13 12.51 -9.40 -0.94
CA LEU A 13 12.27 -10.63 -1.67
C LEU A 13 13.27 -11.68 -1.20
N ASP A 14 12.75 -12.77 -0.63
CA ASP A 14 13.50 -13.97 -0.30
C ASP A 14 12.78 -15.16 -0.96
N LEU A 15 13.31 -15.64 -2.10
CA LEU A 15 12.70 -16.69 -2.93
C LEU A 15 12.28 -17.94 -2.13
N PRO A 16 13.12 -18.49 -1.21
CA PRO A 16 12.71 -19.52 -0.26
C PRO A 16 11.40 -19.27 0.48
N THR A 17 11.04 -18.01 0.70
CA THR A 17 9.83 -17.61 1.43
C THR A 17 8.74 -17.03 0.53
N LEU A 18 8.97 -16.80 -0.75
CA LEU A 18 8.03 -16.13 -1.66
C LEU A 18 6.64 -16.78 -1.62
N LYS A 19 6.58 -18.12 -1.70
CA LYS A 19 5.30 -18.85 -1.61
C LYS A 19 4.52 -18.53 -0.34
N ARG A 20 5.21 -18.41 0.80
CA ARG A 20 4.59 -18.07 2.09
C ARG A 20 4.08 -16.63 2.07
N GLU A 21 4.83 -15.71 1.51
CA GLU A 21 4.42 -14.29 1.42
C GLU A 21 3.26 -14.09 0.43
N LEU A 22 3.23 -14.84 -0.68
CA LEU A 22 2.07 -14.88 -1.59
C LEU A 22 0.82 -15.45 -0.89
N GLU A 23 0.95 -16.53 -0.12
CA GLU A 23 -0.19 -17.10 0.62
C GLU A 23 -0.70 -16.16 1.74
N ARG A 24 0.21 -15.40 2.34
CA ARG A 24 -0.14 -14.33 3.28
C ARG A 24 -0.93 -13.22 2.59
N PHE A 25 -0.48 -12.77 1.41
CA PHE A 25 -1.23 -11.80 0.62
C PHE A 25 -2.60 -12.36 0.18
N ARG A 26 -2.66 -13.61 -0.25
CA ARG A 26 -3.90 -14.34 -0.58
C ARG A 26 -4.88 -14.34 0.58
N THR A 27 -4.39 -14.65 1.79
CA THR A 27 -5.19 -14.67 3.01
C THR A 27 -5.74 -13.28 3.32
N PHE A 28 -4.93 -12.23 3.16
CA PHE A 28 -5.36 -10.85 3.27
C PHE A 28 -6.46 -10.51 2.25
N LEU A 29 -6.26 -10.81 0.96
CA LEU A 29 -7.27 -10.58 -0.09
C LEU A 29 -8.59 -11.28 0.24
N CYS A 30 -8.54 -12.55 0.64
CA CYS A 30 -9.72 -13.29 1.06
C CYS A 30 -10.42 -12.62 2.25
N GLY A 31 -9.65 -12.13 3.22
CA GLY A 31 -10.17 -11.44 4.41
C GLY A 31 -10.90 -10.12 4.10
N ILE A 32 -10.56 -9.46 3.00
CA ILE A 32 -11.24 -8.24 2.52
C ILE A 32 -12.33 -8.54 1.46
N GLY A 33 -12.63 -9.82 1.22
CA GLY A 33 -13.69 -10.25 0.29
C GLY A 33 -13.24 -10.41 -1.17
N ILE A 34 -11.94 -10.36 -1.46
CA ILE A 34 -11.37 -10.66 -2.77
C ILE A 34 -10.89 -12.11 -2.75
N ALA A 35 -11.74 -13.01 -3.23
CA ALA A 35 -11.45 -14.44 -3.29
C ALA A 35 -12.02 -15.06 -4.57
N GLY A 36 -11.39 -16.12 -5.06
CA GLY A 36 -11.89 -16.87 -6.19
C GLY A 36 -10.79 -17.59 -6.96
N LYS A 37 -11.21 -18.50 -7.84
CA LYS A 37 -10.28 -19.29 -8.65
C LYS A 37 -9.37 -18.44 -9.55
N GLU A 38 -9.82 -17.24 -9.92
CA GLU A 38 -9.04 -16.32 -10.75
C GLU A 38 -7.86 -15.75 -9.96
N ILE A 39 -8.08 -15.31 -8.73
CA ILE A 39 -7.04 -14.88 -7.79
C ILE A 39 -6.08 -16.03 -7.45
N ASP A 40 -6.60 -17.24 -7.22
CA ASP A 40 -5.77 -18.41 -6.94
C ASP A 40 -4.84 -18.72 -8.12
N ARG A 41 -5.39 -18.78 -9.33
CA ARG A 41 -4.63 -18.99 -10.56
C ARG A 41 -3.62 -17.85 -10.79
N TRP A 42 -4.02 -16.60 -10.55
CA TRP A 42 -3.16 -15.43 -10.69
C TRP A 42 -1.91 -15.52 -9.80
N LEU A 43 -2.07 -15.92 -8.54
CA LEU A 43 -0.96 -16.09 -7.61
C LEU A 43 -0.09 -17.31 -7.94
N GLU A 44 -0.69 -18.40 -8.41
CA GLU A 44 0.04 -19.59 -8.89
C GLU A 44 0.90 -19.24 -10.12
N GLU A 45 0.31 -18.56 -11.11
CA GLU A 45 1.04 -18.06 -12.29
C GLU A 45 2.17 -17.11 -11.88
N PHE A 46 1.91 -16.21 -10.93
CA PHE A 46 2.94 -15.32 -10.38
C PHE A 46 4.11 -16.11 -9.77
N GLN A 47 3.83 -17.15 -8.99
CA GLN A 47 4.88 -17.98 -8.38
C GLN A 47 5.78 -18.65 -9.43
N ASP A 48 5.22 -19.06 -10.57
CA ASP A 48 5.96 -19.70 -11.66
C ASP A 48 6.76 -18.68 -12.53
N THR A 49 6.47 -17.38 -12.39
CA THR A 49 7.11 -16.30 -13.15
C THR A 49 8.45 -15.80 -12.60
N GLU A 50 9.01 -16.44 -11.55
CA GLU A 50 10.40 -16.21 -11.07
C GLU A 50 11.47 -16.25 -12.19
N LYS A 51 11.11 -16.72 -13.39
CA LYS A 51 11.97 -16.84 -14.57
C LYS A 51 11.93 -15.66 -15.55
N LYS A 52 11.20 -14.56 -15.32
CA LYS A 52 11.13 -13.45 -16.29
C LYS A 52 11.34 -12.07 -15.66
N ASP A 53 12.04 -11.23 -16.40
CA ASP A 53 12.28 -9.83 -16.08
C ASP A 53 10.96 -9.09 -15.86
N PHE A 54 10.89 -8.36 -14.74
CA PHE A 54 9.79 -7.47 -14.37
C PHE A 54 8.38 -8.06 -14.58
N VAL A 55 7.92 -8.87 -13.63
CA VAL A 55 6.54 -9.37 -13.71
C VAL A 55 5.63 -8.52 -12.84
N SER A 56 4.97 -7.54 -13.46
CA SER A 56 3.69 -7.05 -12.97
C SER A 56 2.63 -8.05 -13.45
N VAL A 57 2.19 -8.95 -12.57
CA VAL A 57 0.98 -9.72 -12.87
C VAL A 57 -0.18 -8.95 -12.31
N ASP A 58 -1.08 -8.62 -13.21
CA ASP A 58 -2.20 -7.76 -12.98
C ASP A 58 -3.45 -8.56 -13.31
N ASP A 59 -4.32 -8.78 -12.31
CA ASP A 59 -5.57 -9.53 -12.52
C ASP A 59 -6.48 -8.84 -13.56
N LYS A 60 -6.23 -7.57 -13.92
CA LYS A 60 -7.05 -6.70 -14.80
C LYS A 60 -8.49 -6.53 -14.36
N ILE A 61 -8.95 -7.31 -13.40
CA ILE A 61 -10.30 -7.34 -12.89
C ILE A 61 -10.38 -6.44 -11.67
N TRP A 62 -11.18 -5.40 -11.81
CA TRP A 62 -11.65 -4.61 -10.68
C TRP A 62 -12.69 -5.42 -9.93
N THR A 63 -12.43 -5.69 -8.66
CA THR A 63 -13.32 -6.44 -7.78
C THR A 63 -14.06 -5.47 -6.87
N LYS A 64 -15.38 -5.50 -6.94
CA LYS A 64 -16.24 -4.76 -6.01
C LYS A 64 -16.25 -5.47 -4.65
N VAL A 65 -15.81 -4.78 -3.61
CA VAL A 65 -15.89 -5.27 -2.22
C VAL A 65 -16.66 -4.29 -1.35
N ASN A 66 -17.30 -4.79 -0.30
CA ASN A 66 -17.99 -3.96 0.70
C ASN A 66 -17.21 -4.01 2.01
N ILE A 67 -16.77 -2.86 2.48
CA ILE A 67 -15.93 -2.67 3.67
C ILE A 67 -16.50 -1.51 4.46
N GLU A 68 -16.74 -1.69 5.77
CA GLU A 68 -17.33 -0.65 6.63
C GLU A 68 -18.63 -0.04 6.06
N ASN A 69 -19.49 -0.88 5.46
CA ASN A 69 -20.73 -0.51 4.76
C ASN A 69 -20.55 0.29 3.46
N GLU A 70 -19.32 0.41 2.97
CA GLU A 70 -18.99 1.17 1.77
C GLU A 70 -18.41 0.28 0.68
N SER A 71 -18.77 0.60 -0.56
CA SER A 71 -18.28 -0.17 -1.71
C SER A 71 -16.98 0.41 -2.23
N PHE A 72 -16.02 -0.45 -2.54
CA PHE A 72 -14.77 -0.11 -3.21
C PHE A 72 -14.62 -0.97 -4.47
N GLN A 73 -14.18 -0.37 -5.58
CA GLN A 73 -13.56 -1.14 -6.66
C GLN A 73 -12.07 -1.26 -6.35
N ILE A 74 -11.62 -2.49 -6.12
CA ILE A 74 -10.24 -2.77 -5.76
C ILE A 74 -9.63 -3.69 -6.79
N ARG A 75 -8.40 -3.39 -7.18
CA ARG A 75 -7.59 -4.24 -8.03
C ARG A 75 -6.30 -4.63 -7.31
N PRO A 76 -6.13 -5.90 -6.93
CA PRO A 76 -4.88 -6.39 -6.38
C PRO A 76 -3.76 -6.29 -7.41
N PHE A 77 -2.56 -5.95 -6.95
CA PHE A 77 -1.40 -5.79 -7.82
C PHE A 77 -0.12 -6.18 -7.08
N ILE A 78 0.81 -6.82 -7.80
CA ILE A 78 2.10 -7.25 -7.26
C ILE A 78 3.20 -6.76 -8.20
N MET A 79 4.25 -6.16 -7.65
CA MET A 79 5.41 -5.66 -8.40
C MET A 79 6.71 -6.21 -7.82
N PHE A 80 7.63 -6.61 -8.71
CA PHE A 80 9.00 -6.93 -8.33
C PHE A 80 9.94 -5.76 -8.59
N TYR A 81 10.87 -5.55 -7.66
CA TYR A 81 11.96 -4.60 -7.78
C TYR A 81 13.28 -5.35 -7.74
N LYS A 82 13.95 -5.46 -8.88
CA LYS A 82 15.29 -6.03 -8.95
C LYS A 82 16.33 -5.00 -8.57
N LYS A 83 17.29 -5.38 -7.75
CA LYS A 83 18.39 -4.49 -7.34
C LYS A 83 19.23 -4.01 -8.52
N GLU A 84 19.34 -4.80 -9.59
CA GLU A 84 20.09 -4.44 -10.78
C GLU A 84 19.42 -3.33 -11.59
N GLU A 85 18.10 -3.16 -11.45
CA GLU A 85 17.29 -2.21 -12.22
C GLU A 85 17.08 -0.88 -11.48
N ILE A 86 17.32 -0.89 -10.16
CA ILE A 86 17.06 0.26 -9.30
C ILE A 86 18.31 0.63 -8.51
N GLU A 87 18.90 1.76 -8.91
CA GLU A 87 20.05 2.35 -8.21
C GLU A 87 19.80 2.51 -6.71
N GLY A 88 20.79 2.11 -5.90
CA GLY A 88 20.76 2.23 -4.44
C GLY A 88 20.15 1.02 -3.71
N LEU A 89 19.40 0.15 -4.39
CA LEU A 89 18.95 -1.11 -3.79
C LEU A 89 20.09 -2.11 -3.68
N ASN A 90 20.17 -2.81 -2.55
CA ASN A 90 21.19 -3.83 -2.28
C ASN A 90 20.69 -5.27 -2.44
N GLN A 91 19.39 -5.45 -2.64
CA GLN A 91 18.69 -6.73 -2.76
C GLN A 91 17.36 -6.52 -3.48
N ASP A 92 16.71 -7.61 -3.88
CA ASP A 92 15.42 -7.57 -4.56
C ASP A 92 14.28 -7.38 -3.58
N TRP A 93 13.17 -6.82 -4.06
CA TRP A 93 11.98 -6.55 -3.25
C TRP A 93 10.72 -6.92 -4.00
N ILE A 94 9.64 -7.10 -3.26
CA ILE A 94 8.29 -7.35 -3.77
C ILE A 94 7.32 -6.41 -3.08
N SER A 95 6.51 -5.73 -3.88
CA SER A 95 5.44 -4.85 -3.43
C SER A 95 4.09 -5.50 -3.65
N TYR A 96 3.26 -5.45 -2.62
CA TYR A 96 1.86 -5.86 -2.64
C TYR A 96 0.99 -4.62 -2.54
N GLN A 97 0.04 -4.47 -3.46
CA GLN A 97 -0.73 -3.25 -3.60
C GLN A 97 -2.22 -3.56 -3.79
N LEU A 98 -3.05 -2.68 -3.27
CA LEU A 98 -4.46 -2.54 -3.63
C LEU A 98 -4.61 -1.23 -4.40
N LEU A 99 -4.96 -1.31 -5.68
CA LEU A 99 -5.21 -0.13 -6.50
C LEU A 99 -6.69 0.27 -6.40
N PHE A 100 -6.93 1.57 -6.40
CA PHE A 100 -8.23 2.23 -6.37
C PHE A 100 -8.31 3.23 -7.52
N ILE A 101 -9.46 3.34 -8.17
CA ILE A 101 -9.73 4.46 -9.08
C ILE A 101 -9.86 5.73 -8.23
N THR A 102 -8.99 6.73 -8.45
CA THR A 102 -8.96 7.96 -7.63
C THR A 102 -10.32 8.62 -7.50
N GLU A 103 -11.04 8.76 -8.61
CA GLU A 103 -12.36 9.39 -8.68
C GLU A 103 -13.43 8.68 -7.82
N GLU A 104 -13.22 7.41 -7.44
CA GLU A 104 -14.15 6.68 -6.57
C GLU A 104 -13.91 6.93 -5.08
N ILE A 105 -12.76 7.48 -4.72
CA ILE A 105 -12.36 7.65 -3.32
C ILE A 105 -12.01 9.08 -2.92
N THR A 106 -11.92 10.03 -3.87
CA THR A 106 -11.61 11.44 -3.60
C THR A 106 -12.68 12.41 -4.11
N ASP A 107 -12.91 13.51 -3.38
CA ASP A 107 -13.72 14.66 -3.79
C ASP A 107 -12.93 15.56 -4.77
N ASP A 108 -13.18 15.38 -6.08
CA ASP A 108 -12.62 16.18 -7.19
C ASP A 108 -11.07 16.18 -7.29
N PHE A 109 -10.57 16.09 -8.52
CA PHE A 109 -9.16 16.22 -8.87
C PHE A 109 -8.52 17.53 -8.34
N LEU A 110 -9.31 18.58 -8.09
CA LEU A 110 -8.80 19.88 -7.62
C LEU A 110 -8.35 19.90 -6.15
N CYS A 111 -9.05 19.18 -5.27
CA CYS A 111 -8.76 19.20 -3.83
C CYS A 111 -8.02 17.94 -3.38
N GLY A 112 -8.19 16.82 -4.08
CA GLY A 112 -7.53 15.55 -3.79
C GLY A 112 -7.93 14.92 -2.45
N ARG A 113 -8.92 15.46 -1.73
CA ARG A 113 -9.32 14.96 -0.41
C ARG A 113 -10.10 13.68 -0.53
N TYR A 114 -9.92 12.77 0.42
CA TYR A 114 -10.71 11.55 0.47
C TYR A 114 -12.17 11.83 0.83
N LEU A 115 -13.08 11.17 0.11
CA LEU A 115 -14.50 11.18 0.41
C LEU A 115 -14.73 10.69 1.85
N ILE A 116 -15.48 11.45 2.64
CA ILE A 116 -15.73 11.17 4.06
C ILE A 116 -16.13 9.72 4.30
N ASN A 117 -17.11 9.23 3.52
CA ASN A 117 -17.60 7.87 3.65
C ASN A 117 -16.54 6.79 3.33
N LYS A 118 -15.49 7.09 2.57
CA LYS A 118 -14.43 6.13 2.25
C LYS A 118 -13.35 6.04 3.32
N ILE A 119 -13.25 7.02 4.22
CA ILE A 119 -12.15 7.14 5.18
C ILE A 119 -12.02 5.89 6.06
N GLN A 120 -13.12 5.40 6.65
CA GLN A 120 -13.08 4.22 7.52
C GLN A 120 -12.67 2.95 6.76
N GLY A 121 -13.13 2.80 5.51
CA GLY A 121 -12.75 1.66 4.67
C GLY A 121 -11.26 1.68 4.28
N LEU A 122 -10.74 2.84 3.88
CA LEU A 122 -9.30 3.00 3.58
C LEU A 122 -8.42 2.74 4.81
N TRP A 123 -8.86 3.22 5.98
CA TRP A 123 -8.22 2.92 7.26
C TRP A 123 -8.23 1.43 7.56
N TYR A 124 -9.38 0.77 7.47
CA TYR A 124 -9.53 -0.67 7.69
C TYR A 124 -8.61 -1.48 6.78
N LEU A 125 -8.56 -1.13 5.49
CA LEU A 125 -7.71 -1.79 4.49
C LEU A 125 -6.22 -1.63 4.82
N SER A 126 -5.80 -0.42 5.19
CA SER A 126 -4.40 -0.13 5.57
C SER A 126 -3.97 -0.92 6.79
N ILE A 127 -4.83 -1.00 7.82
CA ILE A 127 -4.55 -1.80 9.02
C ILE A 127 -4.56 -3.29 8.72
N SER A 128 -5.49 -3.77 7.89
CA SER A 128 -5.57 -5.17 7.50
C SER A 128 -4.32 -5.61 6.71
N MET A 129 -3.82 -4.74 5.82
CA MET A 129 -2.57 -5.00 5.11
C MET A 129 -1.38 -5.00 6.08
N PHE A 130 -1.33 -4.06 7.04
CA PHE A 130 -0.27 -4.04 8.05
C PHE A 130 -0.28 -5.29 8.93
N GLN A 131 -1.47 -5.80 9.31
CA GLN A 131 -1.58 -7.04 10.07
C GLN A 131 -1.07 -8.25 9.29
N ALA A 132 -1.22 -8.26 7.96
CA ALA A 132 -0.62 -9.28 7.12
C ALA A 132 0.91 -9.16 7.09
N PHE A 133 1.45 -7.94 7.04
CA PHE A 133 2.89 -7.64 6.94
C PHE A 133 3.40 -6.74 8.08
N PRO A 134 3.44 -7.22 9.33
CA PRO A 134 3.60 -6.38 10.52
C PRO A 134 4.99 -5.76 10.71
N ASP A 135 6.00 -6.27 9.98
CA ASP A 135 7.37 -5.78 10.06
C ASP A 135 7.69 -4.73 8.99
N SER A 136 6.73 -4.44 8.10
CA SER A 136 6.88 -3.52 6.97
C SER A 136 5.94 -2.33 7.10
N CYS A 137 6.36 -1.20 6.53
CA CYS A 137 5.48 -0.04 6.41
C CYS A 137 4.35 -0.33 5.41
N VAL A 138 3.18 0.23 5.68
CA VAL A 138 2.08 0.33 4.71
C VAL A 138 1.86 1.80 4.40
N PHE A 139 1.77 2.15 3.13
CA PHE A 139 1.51 3.52 2.68
C PHE A 139 0.29 3.57 1.79
N LEU A 140 -0.52 4.60 1.94
CA LEU A 140 -1.51 5.04 0.96
C LEU A 140 -0.90 6.22 0.19
N THR A 141 -0.79 6.06 -1.13
CA THR A 141 -0.18 7.04 -2.04
C THR A 141 -1.05 7.22 -3.29
N ASP A 142 -0.80 8.30 -4.03
CA ASP A 142 -1.29 8.47 -5.39
C ASP A 142 -0.32 7.86 -6.44
N ASP A 143 -0.69 7.93 -7.71
CA ASP A 143 0.10 7.45 -8.84
C ASP A 143 1.38 8.26 -9.10
N ILE A 144 1.47 9.46 -8.54
CA ILE A 144 2.65 10.31 -8.69
C ILE A 144 3.66 10.04 -7.59
N SER A 145 3.23 9.65 -6.39
CA SER A 145 4.03 9.43 -5.18
C SER A 145 4.34 7.95 -4.91
N ASP A 146 3.89 7.06 -5.78
CA ASP A 146 3.99 5.63 -5.60
C ASP A 146 5.39 5.15 -5.25
N ASN A 147 5.48 4.31 -4.22
CA ASN A 147 6.72 3.64 -3.79
C ASN A 147 7.87 4.56 -3.35
N TYR A 148 7.75 5.89 -3.41
CA TYR A 148 8.83 6.79 -2.98
C TYR A 148 9.14 6.72 -1.49
N PRO A 149 8.16 6.64 -0.56
CA PRO A 149 8.46 6.48 0.86
C PRO A 149 9.30 5.24 1.13
N TRP A 150 8.93 4.10 0.52
CA TRP A 150 9.69 2.85 0.63
C TRP A 150 11.07 2.98 -0.02
N TYR A 151 11.15 3.53 -1.23
CA TYR A 151 12.41 3.70 -1.93
C TYR A 151 13.39 4.53 -1.10
N TYR A 152 12.93 5.65 -0.54
CA TYR A 152 13.73 6.49 0.34
C TYR A 152 14.20 5.74 1.59
N LEU A 153 13.34 4.92 2.21
CA LEU A 153 13.72 4.11 3.38
C LEU A 153 14.91 3.18 3.07
N GLU A 154 14.95 2.59 1.88
CA GLU A 154 15.96 1.60 1.52
C GLU A 154 17.24 2.20 0.92
N THR A 155 17.13 3.25 0.11
CA THR A 155 18.30 3.83 -0.58
C THR A 155 18.86 5.04 0.13
N LYS A 156 18.08 5.70 1.00
CA LYS A 156 18.36 7.01 1.57
C LYS A 156 18.60 8.10 0.52
N THR A 157 18.20 7.84 -0.73
CA THR A 157 18.25 8.78 -1.84
C THR A 157 16.84 8.92 -2.41
N GLY A 158 16.33 10.14 -2.41
CA GLY A 158 15.07 10.45 -3.06
C GLY A 158 15.32 10.84 -4.52
N ARG A 159 14.63 10.20 -5.48
CA ARG A 159 14.57 10.69 -6.87
C ARG A 159 13.68 11.94 -6.95
N ASN A 160 14.12 13.03 -6.31
CA ASN A 160 13.38 14.30 -6.13
C ASN A 160 12.11 14.23 -5.26
N ARG A 161 11.85 13.07 -4.66
CA ARG A 161 10.69 12.71 -3.82
C ARG A 161 11.20 12.04 -2.54
N GLY A 162 10.48 12.18 -1.43
CA GLY A 162 10.99 11.91 -0.09
C GLY A 162 10.20 10.88 0.71
N LEU A 163 10.73 10.61 1.91
CA LEU A 163 10.11 9.73 2.92
C LEU A 163 8.64 10.06 3.19
N TRP A 164 8.28 11.34 3.11
CA TRP A 164 6.99 11.90 3.53
C TRP A 164 5.97 11.99 2.39
N ASP A 165 6.26 11.45 1.21
CA ASP A 165 5.35 11.49 0.05
C ASP A 165 4.30 10.37 0.16
N PHE A 166 3.39 10.51 1.11
CA PHE A 166 2.24 9.62 1.32
C PHE A 166 1.11 10.36 2.03
N ASP A 167 -0.12 9.90 1.83
CA ASP A 167 -1.30 10.50 2.47
C ASP A 167 -1.59 9.85 3.82
N LEU A 168 -1.29 8.56 3.94
CA LEU A 168 -1.36 7.78 5.18
C LEU A 168 -0.23 6.75 5.23
N GLY A 169 0.47 6.66 6.35
CA GLY A 169 1.52 5.68 6.63
C GLY A 169 1.25 4.93 7.94
N ILE A 170 1.36 3.61 7.90
CA ILE A 170 1.35 2.71 9.06
C ILE A 170 2.77 2.21 9.25
N ILE A 171 3.43 2.71 10.30
CA ILE A 171 4.86 2.52 10.52
C ILE A 171 5.08 1.53 11.67
N PRO A 172 5.80 0.42 11.47
CA PRO A 172 6.18 -0.48 12.56
C PRO A 172 7.34 0.11 13.39
N PRO A 173 7.52 -0.35 14.64
CA PRO A 173 8.57 0.15 15.55
C PRO A 173 9.98 0.14 14.97
N LEU A 174 10.30 -0.85 14.14
CA LEU A 174 11.60 -0.98 13.49
C LEU A 174 11.98 0.23 12.63
N HIS A 175 10.98 0.96 12.12
CA HIS A 175 11.18 2.05 11.16
C HIS A 175 11.05 3.44 11.80
N TYR A 176 10.70 3.56 13.09
CA TYR A 176 10.49 4.86 13.75
C TYR A 176 11.69 5.80 13.66
N GLY A 177 12.92 5.26 13.64
CA GLY A 177 14.14 6.06 13.54
C GLY A 177 14.24 6.89 12.26
N TYR A 178 13.48 6.55 11.21
CA TYR A 178 13.45 7.33 9.97
C TYR A 178 12.47 8.51 10.03
N PHE A 179 11.46 8.45 10.91
CA PHE A 179 10.36 9.42 10.97
C PHE A 179 10.51 10.39 12.16
N VAL A 180 11.64 11.11 12.22
CA VAL A 180 11.98 12.00 13.36
C VAL A 180 11.62 13.47 13.11
N ASP A 181 11.81 13.97 11.88
CA ASP A 181 11.58 15.37 11.51
C ASP A 181 10.21 15.54 10.82
N VAL A 182 9.15 15.28 11.59
CA VAL A 182 7.78 15.22 11.10
C VAL A 182 7.33 16.58 10.52
N PRO A 183 6.90 16.64 9.24
CA PRO A 183 6.34 17.84 8.64
C PRO A 183 5.11 18.35 9.39
N LYS A 184 4.89 19.66 9.37
CA LYS A 184 3.73 20.28 10.04
C LYS A 184 2.37 19.86 9.46
N SER A 185 2.34 19.42 8.20
CA SER A 185 1.14 18.89 7.55
C SER A 185 0.74 17.52 8.10
N MET A 186 1.68 16.79 8.71
CA MET A 186 1.41 15.44 9.21
C MET A 186 0.76 15.45 10.60
N ALA A 187 -0.26 14.61 10.76
CA ALA A 187 -0.82 14.20 12.04
C ALA A 187 -0.27 12.82 12.43
N ILE A 188 -0.08 12.57 13.72
CA ILE A 188 0.47 11.31 14.23
C ILE A 188 -0.41 10.74 15.34
N LYS A 189 -0.66 9.42 15.28
CA LYS A 189 -1.27 8.66 16.36
C LYS A 189 -0.49 7.38 16.65
N LYS A 190 -0.12 7.19 17.92
CA LYS A 190 0.58 5.98 18.37
C LYS A 190 -0.41 4.90 18.77
N PHE A 191 -0.16 3.69 18.31
CA PHE A 191 -0.85 2.47 18.70
C PHE A 191 0.17 1.51 19.35
N PRO A 192 -0.27 0.45 20.06
CA PRO A 192 0.65 -0.46 20.73
C PRO A 192 1.67 -1.13 19.80
N SER A 193 1.28 -1.45 18.56
CA SER A 193 2.11 -2.21 17.61
C SER A 193 2.61 -1.39 16.42
N PHE A 194 2.16 -0.15 16.24
CA PHE A 194 2.55 0.70 15.12
C PHE A 194 2.28 2.19 15.42
N THR A 195 2.76 3.08 14.55
CA THR A 195 2.40 4.50 14.54
C THR A 195 1.74 4.82 13.22
N ALA A 196 0.57 5.45 13.27
CA ALA A 196 -0.10 5.97 12.09
C ALA A 196 0.27 7.44 11.89
N ILE A 197 0.53 7.81 10.64
CA ILE A 197 0.88 9.15 10.21
C ILE A 197 -0.02 9.50 9.03
N ALA A 198 -0.66 10.66 9.02
CA ALA A 198 -1.54 11.07 7.93
C ALA A 198 -1.30 12.53 7.56
N ASP A 199 -1.23 12.86 6.28
CA ASP A 199 -1.13 14.26 5.84
C ASP A 199 -2.50 14.92 5.89
N LYS A 200 -2.65 15.89 6.78
CA LYS A 200 -3.91 16.59 7.06
C LYS A 200 -4.53 17.28 5.84
N GLU A 201 -3.77 17.51 4.77
CA GLU A 201 -4.31 18.16 3.57
C GLU A 201 -5.36 17.29 2.85
N TYR A 202 -5.22 15.96 2.91
CA TYR A 202 -6.09 15.00 2.23
C TYR A 202 -7.28 14.50 3.05
N TRP A 203 -7.33 14.82 4.35
CA TRP A 203 -8.32 14.27 5.28
C TRP A 203 -9.17 15.37 5.90
N GLU A 204 -10.48 15.36 5.64
CA GLU A 204 -11.42 16.18 6.41
C GLU A 204 -11.54 15.68 7.86
N ILE A 205 -11.53 14.35 8.03
CA ILE A 205 -11.50 13.64 9.30
C ILE A 205 -10.32 12.68 9.27
N LEU A 206 -9.51 12.64 10.31
CA LEU A 206 -8.33 11.77 10.31
C LEU A 206 -8.74 10.28 10.27
N PRO A 207 -7.99 9.40 9.59
CA PRO A 207 -8.38 8.00 9.35
C PRO A 207 -8.75 7.19 10.59
N TRP A 208 -8.14 7.52 11.73
CA TRP A 208 -8.32 6.83 13.01
C TRP A 208 -9.33 7.50 13.95
N GLU A 209 -10.04 8.52 13.48
CA GLU A 209 -11.15 9.16 14.17
C GLU A 209 -12.45 8.53 13.69
N LYS A 210 -13.40 8.33 14.60
CA LYS A 210 -14.73 7.86 14.20
C LYS A 210 -15.55 9.06 13.76
N GLU A 211 -16.34 8.89 12.70
CA GLU A 211 -17.46 9.79 12.42
C GLU A 211 -18.35 9.85 13.65
N ARG A 212 -18.73 11.07 14.05
CA ARG A 212 -19.59 11.33 15.22
C ARG A 212 -21.04 11.37 14.83
#